data_AF-M4CWM7-F1
#
_entry.id   AF-M4CWM7-F1
#
_cell.length_a   1.000
_cell.length_b   1.000
_cell.length_c   1.000
_cell.angle_alpha   90.00
_cell.angle_beta   90.00
_cell.angle_gamma   90.00
#
_symmetry.space_group_name_H-M   'P 1'
#
loop_
_entity.id
_entity.type
_entity.pdbx_description
1 polymer ?
#
loop_
_entity_poly.entity_id
_entity_poly.type
_entity_poly.pdbx_seq_one_letter_code
_entity_poly.pdbx_strand_id
1 'polypeptide(L)'
;MTETETIAAAINQIDEKKQKLKKAFDDLQSHRSLLSPSFPLSWSDIDSHFSSLQSSLSNRFRLLQSQPPSPNNASPRIETADDPEPPLVVIRPELRALCEKMDSTGLSKFLADHWDDDAMPNQELSAAFRYSPDPATMVLNAIDGSSKGKSVDVRRVFVLLMEALIEINDKNITLDTKEKAKKVADNWNTKINNKPFEALLFLHLLAAFELGSEFNSEELSRYVVMIAKYKQSTLLCNKICLDKERVGEVITKLLSIGKPILAVRFMYECGRTDGFEPVSVLKGYVKEAREAAERVCKEDKYSLKSQNEATDKEVSALRAVIKIIKDRGLEAEFSEERVEERVEELERQKAQRKRNVEPPQPKPKGRKRPRDRTQVYRQEAGGVMIEPSHHHGLQLNPFGVVNPARGGIIGPYTNQLAPGLYNSAAPPQSVYYGQQTGFVMPPFHPAYYSQ
;
A
#
# COMPACT_ATOMS: atom_id res chain seq x y z
N MET A 1 37.27 -13.60 -2.00
CA MET A 1 36.46 -13.30 -3.18
C MET A 1 36.38 -11.80 -3.31
N THR A 2 36.70 -11.23 -4.46
CA THR A 2 36.40 -9.82 -4.73
C THR A 2 34.89 -9.65 -4.93
N GLU A 3 34.40 -8.41 -4.78
CA GLU A 3 32.98 -8.10 -5.06
C GLU A 3 32.60 -8.49 -6.50
N THR A 4 33.52 -8.33 -7.44
CA THR A 4 33.34 -8.73 -8.85
C THR A 4 33.22 -10.24 -9.04
N GLU A 5 33.98 -11.06 -8.32
CA GLU A 5 33.87 -12.52 -8.34
C GLU A 5 32.52 -12.99 -7.77
N THR A 6 32.03 -12.30 -6.74
CA THR A 6 30.73 -12.61 -6.11
C THR A 6 29.58 -12.32 -7.06
N ILE A 7 29.64 -11.20 -7.78
CA ILE A 7 28.64 -10.83 -8.79
C ILE A 7 28.68 -11.79 -9.99
N ALA A 8 29.87 -12.16 -10.48
CA ALA A 8 30.00 -13.15 -11.55
C ALA A 8 29.40 -14.51 -11.16
N ALA A 9 29.67 -14.98 -9.93
CA ALA A 9 29.10 -16.21 -9.42
C ALA A 9 27.58 -16.15 -9.32
N ALA A 10 27.01 -15.01 -8.90
CA ALA A 10 25.57 -14.81 -8.82
C ALA A 10 24.89 -14.80 -10.20
N ILE A 11 25.52 -14.20 -11.22
CA ILE A 11 25.03 -14.20 -12.61
C ILE A 11 25.00 -15.63 -13.17
N ASN A 12 26.05 -16.41 -12.93
CA ASN A 12 26.11 -17.80 -13.39
C ASN A 12 25.07 -18.72 -12.72
N GLN A 13 24.62 -18.40 -11.51
CA GLN A 13 23.53 -19.14 -10.84
C GLN A 13 22.14 -18.90 -11.46
N ILE A 14 21.97 -17.89 -12.32
CA ILE A 14 20.67 -17.56 -12.92
C ILE A 14 20.18 -18.72 -13.79
N ASP A 15 21.06 -19.34 -14.57
CA ASP A 15 20.69 -20.46 -15.44
C ASP A 15 20.19 -21.68 -14.65
N GLU A 16 20.87 -22.02 -13.55
CA GLU A 16 20.44 -23.12 -12.67
C GLU A 16 19.08 -22.84 -12.03
N LYS A 17 18.85 -21.60 -11.60
CA LYS A 17 17.57 -21.18 -11.00
C LYS A 17 16.46 -21.19 -12.05
N LYS A 18 16.74 -20.76 -13.28
CA LYS A 18 15.82 -20.81 -14.41
C LYS A 18 15.43 -22.24 -14.77
N GLN A 19 16.39 -23.18 -14.75
CA GLN A 19 16.11 -24.61 -14.94
C GLN A 19 15.26 -25.21 -13.82
N LYS A 20 15.52 -24.86 -12.55
CA LYS A 20 14.68 -25.28 -11.42
C LYS A 20 13.25 -24.74 -11.57
N LEU A 21 13.10 -23.49 -12.01
CA LEU A 21 11.81 -22.88 -12.28
C LEU A 21 11.08 -23.58 -13.44
N LYS A 22 11.80 -23.95 -14.51
CA LYS A 22 11.24 -24.73 -15.62
C LYS A 22 10.67 -26.05 -15.13
N LYS A 23 11.42 -26.78 -14.31
CA LYS A 23 10.97 -28.04 -13.73
C LYS A 23 9.69 -27.87 -12.91
N ALA A 24 9.62 -26.85 -12.05
CA ALA A 24 8.42 -26.54 -11.28
C ALA A 24 7.22 -26.13 -12.16
N PHE A 25 7.48 -25.41 -13.26
CA PHE A 25 6.46 -25.06 -14.25
C PHE A 25 5.91 -26.29 -14.96
N ASP A 26 6.78 -27.22 -15.37
CA ASP A 26 6.38 -28.46 -16.04
C ASP A 26 5.63 -29.41 -15.09
N ASP A 27 6.06 -29.48 -13.82
CA ASP A 27 5.34 -30.21 -12.77
C ASP A 27 3.93 -29.63 -12.57
N LEU A 28 3.81 -28.30 -12.51
CA LEU A 28 2.52 -27.61 -12.40
C LEU A 28 1.62 -27.88 -13.63
N GLN A 29 2.22 -27.86 -14.82
CA GLN A 29 1.52 -28.13 -16.08
C GLN A 29 1.05 -29.58 -16.18
N SER A 30 1.77 -30.54 -15.58
CA SER A 30 1.36 -31.94 -15.53
C SER A 30 0.06 -32.16 -14.73
N HIS A 31 -0.24 -31.25 -13.81
CA HIS A 31 -1.47 -31.25 -13.00
C HIS A 31 -2.55 -30.31 -13.55
N ARG A 32 -2.46 -29.88 -14.82
CA ARG A 32 -3.40 -28.94 -15.47
C ARG A 32 -4.86 -29.38 -15.44
N SER A 33 -5.16 -30.67 -15.30
CA SER A 33 -6.52 -31.19 -15.13
C SER A 33 -7.15 -30.83 -13.77
N LEU A 34 -6.35 -30.45 -12.78
CA LEU A 34 -6.76 -29.97 -11.45
C LEU A 34 -6.82 -28.43 -11.37
N LEU A 35 -6.33 -27.74 -12.40
CA LEU A 35 -6.31 -26.29 -12.50
C LEU A 35 -7.45 -25.84 -13.44
N SER A 36 -8.06 -24.69 -13.16
CA SER A 36 -9.06 -24.11 -14.06
C SER A 36 -8.49 -23.98 -15.49
N PRO A 37 -9.29 -24.20 -16.54
CA PRO A 37 -8.82 -24.28 -17.93
C PRO A 37 -8.15 -23.01 -18.48
N SER A 38 -8.15 -21.92 -17.71
CA SER A 38 -7.50 -20.66 -18.03
C SER A 38 -6.25 -20.46 -17.17
N PHE A 39 -5.15 -21.13 -17.55
CA PHE A 39 -3.81 -20.71 -17.14
C PHE A 39 -3.17 -19.99 -18.34
N PRO A 40 -3.20 -18.65 -18.37
CA PRO A 40 -2.83 -17.87 -19.54
C PRO A 40 -1.31 -17.66 -19.69
N LEU A 41 -0.50 -18.25 -18.81
CA LEU A 41 0.96 -18.06 -18.79
C LEU A 41 1.67 -19.16 -19.58
N SER A 42 2.39 -18.77 -20.64
CA SER A 42 3.26 -19.69 -21.37
C SER A 42 4.68 -19.70 -20.79
N TRP A 43 5.38 -20.82 -20.90
CA TRP A 43 6.80 -20.85 -20.52
C TRP A 43 7.63 -19.88 -21.36
N SER A 44 7.27 -19.67 -22.63
CA SER A 44 7.98 -18.72 -23.52
C SER A 44 7.94 -17.28 -23.01
N ASP A 45 6.83 -16.84 -22.40
CA ASP A 45 6.72 -15.49 -21.85
C ASP A 45 7.65 -15.33 -20.63
N ILE A 46 7.70 -16.35 -19.78
CA ILE A 46 8.57 -16.39 -18.60
C ILE A 46 10.04 -16.46 -19.04
N ASP A 47 10.36 -17.36 -19.97
CA ASP A 47 11.71 -17.59 -20.44
C ASP A 47 12.30 -16.35 -21.11
N SER A 48 11.52 -15.67 -21.97
CA SER A 48 11.95 -14.46 -22.67
C SER A 48 12.23 -13.32 -21.70
N HIS A 49 11.39 -13.12 -20.69
CA HIS A 49 11.59 -12.11 -19.65
C HIS A 49 12.88 -12.34 -18.86
N PHE A 50 13.10 -13.57 -18.37
CA PHE A 50 14.32 -13.90 -17.64
C PHE A 50 15.58 -13.85 -18.51
N SER A 51 15.50 -14.27 -19.77
CA SER A 51 16.62 -14.15 -20.73
C SER A 51 17.00 -12.69 -21.00
N SER A 52 16.00 -11.81 -21.10
CA SER A 52 16.22 -10.36 -21.28
C SER A 52 16.93 -9.76 -20.07
N LEU A 53 16.45 -10.06 -18.85
CA LEU A 53 17.07 -9.62 -17.60
C LEU A 53 18.52 -10.13 -17.45
N GLN A 54 18.76 -11.40 -17.73
CA GLN A 54 20.09 -12.01 -17.66
C GLN A 54 21.06 -11.34 -18.65
N SER A 55 20.60 -11.05 -19.87
CA SER A 55 21.38 -10.34 -20.89
C SER A 55 21.72 -8.91 -20.46
N SER A 56 20.76 -8.20 -19.87
CA SER A 56 20.94 -6.85 -19.33
C SER A 56 21.96 -6.83 -18.19
N LEU A 57 21.85 -7.74 -17.21
CA LEU A 57 22.77 -7.86 -16.08
C LEU A 57 24.19 -8.22 -16.53
N SER A 58 24.31 -9.16 -17.47
CA SER A 58 25.61 -9.58 -18.02
C SER A 58 26.30 -8.43 -18.75
N ASN A 59 25.55 -7.63 -19.51
CA ASN A 59 26.08 -6.45 -20.19
C ASN A 59 26.57 -5.38 -19.22
N ARG A 60 25.79 -5.08 -18.16
CA ARG A 60 26.20 -4.13 -17.13
C ARG A 60 27.43 -4.61 -16.36
N PHE A 61 27.50 -5.89 -16.05
CA PHE A 61 28.66 -6.47 -15.38
C PHE A 61 29.94 -6.38 -16.22
N ARG A 62 29.85 -6.67 -17.52
CA ARG A 62 30.96 -6.48 -18.47
C ARG A 62 31.42 -5.02 -18.53
N LEU A 63 30.49 -4.07 -18.50
CA LEU A 63 30.81 -2.64 -18.47
C LEU A 63 31.58 -2.25 -17.20
N LEU A 64 31.16 -2.76 -16.03
CA LEU A 64 31.85 -2.57 -14.76
C LEU A 64 33.27 -3.17 -14.76
N GLN A 65 33.47 -4.31 -15.41
CA GLN A 65 34.79 -4.93 -15.55
C GLN A 65 35.72 -4.19 -16.52
N SER A 66 35.16 -3.43 -17.47
CA SER A 66 35.94 -2.68 -18.47
C SER A 66 36.42 -1.31 -18.00
N GLN A 67 36.10 -0.91 -16.77
CA GLN A 67 36.54 0.34 -16.18
C GLN A 67 37.97 0.20 -15.60
N PRO A 68 38.95 1.04 -15.99
CA PRO A 68 40.31 0.93 -15.49
C PRO A 68 40.42 1.29 -13.99
N PRO A 69 41.35 0.68 -13.24
CA PRO A 69 41.58 1.02 -11.84
C PRO A 69 42.24 2.41 -11.74
N SER A 70 41.62 3.33 -10.98
CA SER A 70 42.27 4.59 -10.59
C SER A 70 43.54 4.31 -9.76
N PRO A 71 44.66 5.00 -10.02
CA PRO A 71 45.90 4.78 -9.27
C PRO A 71 45.84 5.43 -7.87
N ASN A 72 45.86 4.55 -6.86
CA ASN A 72 46.48 4.61 -5.54
C ASN A 72 46.78 5.96 -4.83
N ASN A 73 46.25 6.03 -3.60
CA ASN A 73 46.97 6.32 -2.34
C ASN A 73 48.37 6.94 -2.45
N ALA A 74 48.45 8.24 -2.22
CA ALA A 74 49.49 8.87 -1.41
C ALA A 74 48.94 10.18 -0.83
N SER A 75 48.85 10.26 0.51
CA SER A 75 48.65 11.53 1.21
C SER A 75 49.89 12.41 1.01
N PRO A 76 49.71 13.73 0.83
CA PRO A 76 50.03 14.60 1.95
C PRO A 76 48.96 15.68 2.19
N ARG A 77 48.54 15.73 3.45
CA ARG A 77 48.08 16.90 4.23
C ARG A 77 48.37 18.29 3.62
N ILE A 78 47.33 19.10 3.35
CA ILE A 78 46.92 20.34 4.08
C ILE A 78 45.86 21.15 3.27
N GLU A 79 44.85 21.60 4.02
CA GLU A 79 43.92 22.73 3.80
C GLU A 79 42.73 22.67 2.79
N THR A 80 41.55 22.49 3.41
CA THR A 80 40.26 23.18 3.19
C THR A 80 39.42 22.97 1.93
N ALA A 81 38.13 22.75 2.23
CA ALA A 81 36.91 22.93 1.44
C ALA A 81 36.33 21.71 0.68
N ASP A 82 35.06 21.48 1.03
CA ASP A 82 33.96 20.82 0.33
C ASP A 82 33.78 19.29 0.33
N ASP A 83 32.50 18.95 0.59
CA ASP A 83 31.83 17.68 0.75
C ASP A 83 32.17 16.61 -0.31
N PRO A 84 32.11 15.31 0.05
CA PRO A 84 32.17 14.24 -0.94
C PRO A 84 30.89 14.21 -1.79
N GLU A 85 31.06 14.42 -3.10
CA GLU A 85 30.02 14.37 -4.11
C GLU A 85 29.28 13.01 -4.11
N PRO A 86 27.93 12.97 -4.11
CA PRO A 86 27.17 11.73 -4.12
C PRO A 86 27.34 10.97 -5.45
N PRO A 87 27.11 9.63 -5.48
CA PRO A 87 27.26 8.83 -6.69
C PRO A 87 26.44 9.40 -7.85
N LEU A 88 27.07 9.53 -9.02
CA LEU A 88 26.46 10.13 -10.22
C LEU A 88 25.21 9.34 -10.64
N VAL A 89 24.04 9.93 -10.35
CA VAL A 89 22.76 9.43 -10.81
C VAL A 89 22.72 9.58 -12.34
N VAL A 90 22.55 8.48 -13.06
CA VAL A 90 22.44 8.51 -14.53
C VAL A 90 21.06 9.04 -14.89
N ILE A 91 21.02 10.26 -15.44
CA ILE A 91 19.78 10.92 -15.86
C ILE A 91 19.57 10.67 -17.36
N ARG A 92 18.38 10.19 -17.74
CA ARG A 92 18.00 10.06 -19.16
C ARG A 92 18.10 11.43 -19.87
N PRO A 93 18.75 11.51 -21.05
CA PRO A 93 18.90 12.77 -21.78
C PRO A 93 17.56 13.46 -22.09
N GLU A 94 16.52 12.68 -22.38
CA GLU A 94 15.17 13.17 -22.64
C GLU A 94 14.56 13.84 -21.40
N LEU A 95 14.66 13.19 -20.24
CA LEU A 95 14.17 13.72 -18.96
C LEU A 95 14.89 15.01 -18.59
N ARG A 96 16.22 15.05 -18.76
CA ARG A 96 17.02 16.25 -18.55
C ARG A 96 16.57 17.38 -19.49
N ALA A 97 16.43 17.10 -20.78
CA ALA A 97 16.03 18.10 -21.77
C ALA A 97 14.63 18.67 -21.50
N LEU A 98 13.70 17.85 -20.98
CA LEU A 98 12.38 18.31 -20.56
C LEU A 98 12.47 19.29 -19.37
N CYS A 99 13.32 19.00 -18.40
CA CYS A 99 13.56 19.88 -17.24
C CYS A 99 14.24 21.19 -17.64
N GLU A 100 15.32 21.14 -18.44
CA GLU A 100 16.02 22.33 -18.93
C GLU A 100 15.10 23.27 -19.72
N LYS A 101 14.14 22.70 -20.47
CA LYS A 101 13.17 23.46 -21.27
C LYS A 101 11.91 23.87 -20.50
N MET A 102 11.77 23.52 -19.22
CA MET A 102 10.56 23.76 -18.42
C MET A 102 9.28 23.16 -19.07
N ASP A 103 9.40 22.05 -19.79
CA ASP A 103 8.27 21.44 -20.51
C ASP A 103 7.43 20.55 -19.57
N SER A 104 6.54 21.19 -18.80
CA SER A 104 5.68 20.52 -17.82
C SER A 104 4.71 19.49 -18.46
N THR A 105 4.25 19.75 -19.67
CA THR A 105 3.31 18.87 -20.39
C THR A 105 4.03 17.67 -20.96
N GLY A 106 5.18 17.89 -21.61
CA GLY A 106 6.05 16.82 -22.11
C GLY A 106 6.57 15.94 -20.97
N LEU A 107 6.95 16.53 -19.84
CA LEU A 107 7.35 15.81 -18.63
C LEU A 107 6.22 14.92 -18.09
N SER A 108 5.01 15.46 -17.95
CA SER A 108 3.87 14.69 -17.45
C SER A 108 3.53 13.51 -18.35
N LYS A 109 3.59 13.71 -19.67
CA LYS A 109 3.36 12.66 -20.66
C LYS A 109 4.47 11.60 -20.61
N PHE A 110 5.73 12.04 -20.58
CA PHE A 110 6.88 11.15 -20.49
C PHE A 110 6.78 10.25 -19.26
N LEU A 111 6.43 10.80 -18.10
CA LEU A 111 6.25 10.03 -16.86
C LEU A 111 5.07 9.06 -16.91
N ALA A 112 3.97 9.44 -17.57
CA ALA A 112 2.81 8.57 -17.74
C ALA A 112 3.10 7.40 -18.70
N ASP A 113 3.82 7.66 -19.79
CA ASP A 113 4.17 6.67 -20.80
C ASP A 113 5.18 5.63 -20.26
N HIS A 114 5.99 5.99 -19.27
CA HIS A 114 7.01 5.11 -18.66
C HIS A 114 6.66 4.67 -17.23
N TRP A 115 5.39 4.73 -16.82
CA TRP A 115 5.01 4.42 -15.43
C TRP A 115 5.17 2.93 -15.08
N ASP A 116 4.97 2.03 -16.05
CA ASP A 116 5.08 0.57 -15.90
C ASP A 116 6.53 0.05 -16.06
N ASP A 117 7.46 0.89 -16.53
CA ASP A 117 8.87 0.53 -16.73
C ASP A 117 9.62 0.52 -15.39
N ASP A 118 9.50 -0.56 -14.59
CA ASP A 118 10.28 -0.89 -13.37
C ASP A 118 10.79 0.31 -12.53
N ALA A 119 9.90 1.30 -12.36
CA ALA A 119 10.04 2.56 -11.65
C ALA A 119 11.19 3.47 -12.13
N MET A 120 10.82 4.58 -12.80
CA MET A 120 11.65 5.79 -12.76
C MET A 120 11.99 6.09 -11.29
N PRO A 121 13.27 6.04 -10.89
CA PRO A 121 13.64 6.32 -9.51
C PRO A 121 13.26 7.76 -9.20
N ASN A 122 12.56 8.00 -8.08
CA ASN A 122 12.33 9.37 -7.61
C ASN A 122 13.65 10.17 -7.57
N GLN A 123 14.75 9.49 -7.24
CA GLN A 123 16.10 10.03 -7.24
C GLN A 123 16.58 10.51 -8.63
N GLU A 124 16.21 9.84 -9.73
CA GLU A 124 16.54 10.29 -11.09
C GLU A 124 15.77 11.57 -11.43
N LEU A 125 14.47 11.60 -11.13
CA LEU A 125 13.62 12.77 -11.35
C LEU A 125 14.07 13.97 -10.50
N SER A 126 14.34 13.75 -9.22
CA SER A 126 14.89 14.75 -8.29
C SER A 126 16.23 15.29 -8.78
N ALA A 127 17.10 14.43 -9.32
CA ALA A 127 18.36 14.86 -9.92
C ALA A 127 18.14 15.67 -11.21
N ALA A 128 17.19 15.27 -12.06
CA ALA A 128 16.83 15.99 -13.29
C ALA A 128 16.25 17.39 -13.01
N PHE A 129 15.46 17.53 -11.94
CA PHE A 129 14.89 18.83 -11.53
C PHE A 129 15.95 19.88 -11.22
N ARG A 130 17.16 19.49 -10.82
CA ARG A 130 18.27 20.45 -10.61
C ARG A 130 18.71 21.18 -11.87
N TYR A 131 18.36 20.67 -13.06
CA TYR A 131 18.61 21.33 -14.35
C TYR A 131 17.45 22.24 -14.78
N SER A 132 16.32 22.20 -14.09
CA SER A 132 15.21 23.10 -14.35
C SER A 132 15.47 24.46 -13.69
N PRO A 133 15.27 25.59 -14.40
CA PRO A 133 15.45 26.92 -13.84
C PRO A 133 14.41 27.28 -12.75
N ASP A 134 13.21 26.69 -12.82
CA ASP A 134 12.15 26.88 -11.81
C ASP A 134 11.34 25.57 -11.63
N PRO A 135 11.86 24.60 -10.86
CA PRO A 135 11.21 23.30 -10.67
C PRO A 135 9.80 23.42 -10.08
N ALA A 136 9.60 24.36 -9.16
CA ALA A 136 8.31 24.57 -8.48
C ALA A 136 7.22 25.02 -9.45
N THR A 137 7.51 26.00 -10.30
CA THR A 137 6.56 26.44 -11.35
C THR A 137 6.32 25.34 -12.38
N MET A 138 7.36 24.57 -12.75
CA MET A 138 7.19 23.44 -13.68
C MET A 138 6.24 22.38 -13.11
N VAL A 139 6.42 21.97 -11.85
CA VAL A 139 5.54 21.04 -11.15
C VAL A 139 4.12 21.60 -11.05
N LEU A 140 3.98 22.89 -10.69
CA LEU A 140 2.68 23.54 -10.57
C LEU A 140 1.91 23.57 -11.91
N ASN A 141 2.61 23.89 -13.01
CA ASN A 141 2.02 23.89 -14.35
C ASN A 141 1.59 22.48 -14.79
N ALA A 142 2.34 21.44 -14.42
CA ALA A 142 2.00 20.05 -14.72
C ALA A 142 0.69 19.63 -14.01
N ILE A 143 0.53 19.99 -12.73
CA ILE A 143 -0.64 19.60 -11.94
C ILE A 143 -1.88 20.44 -12.28
N ASP A 144 -1.73 21.73 -12.58
CA ASP A 144 -2.85 22.64 -12.87
C ASP A 144 -3.34 22.50 -14.33
N GLY A 145 -2.40 22.36 -15.28
CA GLY A 145 -2.71 22.23 -16.71
C GLY A 145 -3.43 20.92 -17.07
N SER A 146 -3.31 19.88 -16.25
CA SER A 146 -3.91 18.57 -16.49
C SER A 146 -5.32 18.44 -15.87
N SER A 147 -6.14 19.48 -16.02
CA SER A 147 -7.57 19.55 -15.64
C SER A 147 -8.49 18.44 -16.24
N LYS A 148 -7.94 17.52 -17.05
CA LYS A 148 -8.59 16.30 -17.57
C LYS A 148 -8.11 14.99 -16.93
N GLY A 149 -7.24 15.04 -15.90
CA GLY A 149 -6.63 13.90 -15.23
C GLY A 149 -7.59 13.06 -14.40
N LYS A 150 -8.45 12.29 -15.07
CA LYS A 150 -9.35 11.30 -14.42
C LYS A 150 -8.69 9.92 -14.27
N SER A 151 -7.57 9.66 -14.95
CA SER A 151 -6.89 8.37 -14.85
C SER A 151 -6.02 8.27 -13.59
N VAL A 152 -5.86 7.04 -13.11
CA VAL A 152 -5.04 6.75 -11.92
C VAL A 152 -3.56 7.08 -12.18
N ASP A 153 -3.09 6.91 -13.42
CA ASP A 153 -1.68 7.09 -13.78
C ASP A 153 -1.26 8.56 -13.72
N VAL A 154 -2.10 9.47 -14.21
CA VAL A 154 -1.86 10.93 -14.09
C VAL A 154 -1.72 11.36 -12.63
N ARG A 155 -2.54 10.78 -11.75
CA ARG A 155 -2.47 11.10 -10.32
C ARG A 155 -1.20 10.56 -9.64
N ARG A 156 -0.72 9.39 -10.06
CA ARG A 156 0.57 8.85 -9.58
C ARG A 156 1.73 9.72 -10.05
N VAL A 157 1.69 10.21 -11.29
CA VAL A 157 2.66 11.16 -11.83
C VAL A 157 2.69 12.43 -10.98
N PHE A 158 1.54 12.99 -10.58
CA PHE A 158 1.53 14.17 -9.70
C PHE A 158 2.17 13.91 -8.34
N VAL A 159 1.88 12.77 -7.72
CA VAL A 159 2.54 12.38 -6.46
C VAL A 159 4.06 12.31 -6.67
N LEU A 160 4.53 11.68 -7.74
CA LEU A 160 5.95 11.55 -8.05
C LEU A 160 6.62 12.92 -8.27
N LEU A 161 6.00 13.82 -9.03
CA LEU A 161 6.50 15.19 -9.25
C LEU A 161 6.62 15.96 -7.93
N MET A 162 5.62 15.86 -7.06
CA MET A 162 5.63 16.52 -5.76
C MET A 162 6.62 15.89 -4.78
N GLU A 163 6.77 14.55 -4.78
CA GLU A 163 7.81 13.84 -4.01
C GLU A 163 9.21 14.30 -4.43
N ALA A 164 9.47 14.42 -5.75
CA ALA A 164 10.74 14.93 -6.26
C ALA A 164 11.00 16.39 -5.86
N LEU A 165 9.97 17.24 -5.90
CA LEU A 165 10.07 18.63 -5.44
C LEU A 165 10.39 18.73 -3.94
N ILE A 166 9.74 17.89 -3.12
CA ILE A 166 10.03 17.79 -1.66
C ILE A 166 11.47 17.33 -1.42
N GLU A 167 11.98 16.40 -2.23
CA GLU A 167 13.33 15.84 -2.09
C GLU A 167 14.42 16.85 -2.45
N ILE A 168 14.26 17.62 -3.54
CA ILE A 168 15.23 18.67 -3.87
C ILE A 168 15.22 19.82 -2.85
N ASN A 169 14.14 19.95 -2.08
CA ASN A 169 13.97 20.95 -1.02
C ASN A 169 14.36 22.35 -1.53
N ASP A 170 13.76 22.74 -2.66
CA ASP A 170 14.06 24.00 -3.33
C ASP A 170 13.73 25.18 -2.40
N LYS A 171 14.76 25.97 -2.07
CA LYS A 171 14.62 27.13 -1.18
C LYS A 171 14.11 28.37 -1.91
N ASN A 172 14.02 28.33 -3.25
CA ASN A 172 13.73 29.48 -4.09
C ASN A 172 12.27 29.53 -4.57
N ILE A 173 11.35 28.82 -3.92
CA ILE A 173 9.91 28.88 -4.26
C ILE A 173 9.39 30.31 -4.02
N THR A 174 9.06 31.00 -5.10
CA THR A 174 8.60 32.40 -5.06
C THR A 174 7.22 32.53 -4.41
N LEU A 175 6.91 33.70 -3.85
CA LEU A 175 5.60 33.99 -3.26
C LEU A 175 4.45 33.86 -4.27
N ASP A 176 4.66 34.31 -5.52
CA ASP A 176 3.68 34.16 -6.60
C ASP A 176 3.38 32.67 -6.89
N THR A 177 4.40 31.83 -6.89
CA THR A 177 4.24 30.38 -7.06
C THR A 177 3.48 29.76 -5.89
N LYS A 178 3.80 30.16 -4.65
CA LYS A 178 3.05 29.71 -3.46
C LYS A 178 1.59 30.16 -3.52
N GLU A 179 1.29 31.38 -3.96
CA GLU A 179 -0.08 31.87 -4.09
C GLU A 179 -0.87 31.10 -5.15
N LYS A 180 -0.27 30.79 -6.29
CA LYS A 180 -0.88 29.94 -7.33
C LYS A 180 -1.11 28.52 -6.82
N ALA A 181 -0.13 27.92 -6.14
CA ALA A 181 -0.26 26.60 -5.53
C ALA A 181 -1.36 26.57 -4.45
N LYS A 182 -1.50 27.65 -3.67
CA LYS A 182 -2.60 27.80 -2.70
C LYS A 182 -3.97 27.78 -3.36
N LYS A 183 -4.14 28.49 -4.50
CA LYS A 183 -5.41 28.45 -5.27
C LYS A 183 -5.76 27.03 -5.73
N VAL A 184 -4.77 26.24 -6.17
CA VAL A 184 -4.96 24.82 -6.51
C VAL A 184 -5.33 24.02 -5.27
N ALA A 185 -4.64 24.24 -4.14
CA ALA A 185 -4.89 23.56 -2.89
C ALA A 185 -6.29 23.84 -2.34
N ASP A 186 -6.78 25.07 -2.38
CA ASP A 186 -8.14 25.45 -1.96
C ASP A 186 -9.20 24.70 -2.79
N ASN A 187 -9.01 24.65 -4.11
CA ASN A 187 -9.89 23.90 -5.00
C ASN A 187 -9.86 22.38 -4.71
N TRP A 188 -8.70 21.82 -4.39
CA TRP A 188 -8.58 20.41 -4.06
C TRP A 188 -9.16 20.08 -2.68
N ASN A 189 -9.01 20.97 -1.70
CA ASN A 189 -9.53 20.77 -0.34
C ASN A 189 -11.04 20.48 -0.35
N THR A 190 -11.80 21.22 -1.17
CA THR A 190 -13.25 21.00 -1.34
C THR A 190 -13.64 19.61 -1.89
N LYS A 191 -12.69 18.87 -2.49
CA LYS A 191 -12.92 17.59 -3.18
C LYS A 191 -12.49 16.38 -2.37
N ILE A 192 -11.75 16.57 -1.27
CA ILE A 192 -11.16 15.49 -0.47
C ILE A 192 -12.26 14.60 0.10
N ASN A 193 -13.24 15.18 0.81
CA ASN A 193 -14.29 14.44 1.50
C ASN A 193 -13.70 13.20 2.22
N ASN A 194 -14.33 12.02 2.16
CA ASN A 194 -13.77 10.78 2.71
C ASN A 194 -12.97 9.95 1.67
N LYS A 195 -12.15 10.61 0.82
CA LYS A 195 -11.34 9.95 -0.22
C LYS A 195 -9.85 9.99 0.14
N PRO A 196 -9.26 8.88 0.65
CA PRO A 196 -7.87 8.86 1.11
C PRO A 196 -6.85 9.26 0.04
N PHE A 197 -7.10 8.96 -1.23
CA PHE A 197 -6.19 9.31 -2.29
C PHE A 197 -6.22 10.82 -2.62
N GLU A 198 -7.38 11.47 -2.54
CA GLU A 198 -7.48 12.93 -2.73
C GLU A 198 -6.80 13.66 -1.55
N ALA A 199 -6.98 13.15 -0.32
CA ALA A 199 -6.25 13.64 0.85
C ALA A 199 -4.73 13.48 0.66
N LEU A 200 -4.28 12.35 0.11
CA LEU A 200 -2.86 12.11 -0.17
C LEU A 200 -2.31 13.12 -1.17
N LEU A 201 -3.00 13.36 -2.29
CA LEU A 201 -2.60 14.35 -3.29
C LEU A 201 -2.51 15.75 -2.68
N PHE A 202 -3.55 16.15 -1.95
CA PHE A 202 -3.60 17.45 -1.29
C PHE A 202 -2.45 17.65 -0.30
N LEU A 203 -2.18 16.67 0.56
CA LEU A 203 -1.11 16.79 1.54
C LEU A 203 0.28 16.82 0.88
N HIS A 204 0.48 16.13 -0.25
CA HIS A 204 1.72 16.28 -1.03
C HIS A 204 1.87 17.70 -1.59
N LEU A 205 0.77 18.30 -2.08
CA LEU A 205 0.80 19.67 -2.58
C LEU A 205 1.19 20.65 -1.47
N LEU A 206 0.58 20.52 -0.30
CA LEU A 206 0.93 21.37 0.84
C LEU A 206 2.39 21.19 1.28
N ALA A 207 2.88 19.95 1.31
CA ALA A 207 4.26 19.65 1.67
C ALA A 207 5.27 20.19 0.65
N ALA A 208 4.98 20.06 -0.64
CA ALA A 208 5.88 20.46 -1.72
C ALA A 208 6.03 21.98 -1.88
N PHE A 209 4.96 22.73 -1.59
CA PHE A 209 4.96 24.20 -1.70
C PHE A 209 5.01 24.92 -0.33
N GLU A 210 5.24 24.17 0.75
CA GLU A 210 5.35 24.67 2.12
C GLU A 210 4.11 25.47 2.58
N LEU A 211 2.92 24.95 2.27
CA LEU A 211 1.64 25.63 2.53
C LEU A 211 0.95 25.14 3.82
N GLY A 212 1.58 24.26 4.60
CA GLY A 212 0.93 23.63 5.76
C GLY A 212 0.32 24.62 6.78
N SER A 213 1.01 25.75 7.03
CA SER A 213 0.55 26.79 7.95
C SER A 213 -0.64 27.61 7.45
N GLU A 214 -0.97 27.53 6.16
CA GLU A 214 -2.09 28.27 5.55
C GLU A 214 -3.44 27.57 5.74
N PHE A 215 -3.44 26.33 6.25
CA PHE A 215 -4.62 25.49 6.39
C PHE A 215 -4.90 25.15 7.86
N ASN A 216 -6.15 24.76 8.15
CA ASN A 216 -6.57 24.41 9.49
C ASN A 216 -5.87 23.12 9.97
N SER A 217 -5.08 23.22 11.04
CA SER A 217 -4.28 22.11 11.56
C SER A 217 -5.11 20.90 12.02
N GLU A 218 -6.33 21.12 12.52
CA GLU A 218 -7.24 20.05 12.95
C GLU A 218 -7.80 19.27 11.75
N GLU A 219 -8.09 19.96 10.65
CA GLU A 219 -8.48 19.34 9.38
C GLU A 219 -7.30 18.54 8.78
N LEU A 220 -6.10 19.12 8.78
CA LEU A 220 -4.89 18.44 8.35
C LEU A 220 -4.63 17.16 9.16
N SER A 221 -4.80 17.18 10.49
CA SER A 221 -4.72 15.98 11.33
C SER A 221 -5.69 14.88 10.90
N ARG A 222 -6.93 15.24 10.54
CA ARG A 222 -7.92 14.27 10.02
C ARG A 222 -7.45 13.65 8.72
N TYR A 223 -6.89 14.45 7.82
CA TYR A 223 -6.35 13.97 6.54
C TYR A 223 -5.13 13.05 6.75
N VAL A 224 -4.24 13.38 7.68
CA VAL A 224 -3.12 12.52 8.07
C VAL A 224 -3.60 11.16 8.59
N VAL A 225 -4.63 11.12 9.45
CA VAL A 225 -5.25 9.87 9.91
C VAL A 225 -5.84 9.08 8.73
N MET A 226 -6.49 9.77 7.79
CA MET A 226 -7.09 9.15 6.60
C MET A 226 -6.03 8.47 5.71
N ILE A 227 -4.87 9.11 5.56
CA ILE A 227 -3.76 8.60 4.76
C ILE A 227 -2.76 7.73 5.53
N ALA A 228 -3.01 7.43 6.81
CA ALA A 228 -2.03 6.75 7.66
C ALA A 228 -1.56 5.38 7.13
N LYS A 229 -2.29 4.73 6.21
CA LYS A 229 -1.84 3.48 5.59
C LYS A 229 -0.80 3.66 4.47
N TYR A 230 -0.70 4.85 3.89
CA TYR A 230 0.25 5.14 2.82
C TYR A 230 1.65 5.31 3.39
N LYS A 231 2.67 4.90 2.63
CA LYS A 231 4.09 4.95 3.06
C LYS A 231 4.56 6.38 3.35
N GLN A 232 3.98 7.37 2.68
CA GLN A 232 4.35 8.78 2.77
C GLN A 232 3.78 9.50 4.00
N SER A 233 2.88 8.87 4.76
CA SER A 233 2.03 9.59 5.72
C SER A 233 2.82 10.36 6.79
N THR A 234 3.90 9.78 7.29
CA THR A 234 4.78 10.33 8.34
C THR A 234 5.70 11.42 7.78
N LEU A 235 6.26 11.19 6.58
CA LEU A 235 7.00 12.22 5.84
C LEU A 235 6.15 13.48 5.64
N LEU A 236 4.93 13.30 5.12
CA LEU A 236 4.00 14.41 4.90
C LEU A 236 3.59 15.08 6.20
N CYS A 237 3.28 14.31 7.24
CA CYS A 237 2.97 14.82 8.57
C CYS A 237 4.06 15.77 9.09
N ASN A 238 5.33 15.39 8.91
CA ASN A 238 6.47 16.21 9.30
C ASN A 238 6.64 17.44 8.38
N LYS A 239 6.41 17.29 7.07
CA LYS A 239 6.61 18.37 6.08
C LYS A 239 5.50 19.43 6.07
N ILE A 240 4.26 19.09 6.41
CA ILE A 240 3.16 20.06 6.54
C ILE A 240 3.18 20.81 7.89
N CYS A 241 4.22 20.60 8.70
CA CYS A 241 4.48 21.31 9.96
C CYS A 241 3.33 21.24 10.97
N LEU A 242 2.69 20.07 11.13
CA LEU A 242 1.79 19.86 12.26
C LEU A 242 2.55 20.01 13.57
N ASP A 243 1.99 20.79 14.50
CA ASP A 243 2.57 20.92 15.83
C ASP A 243 2.55 19.58 16.57
N LYS A 244 3.32 19.51 17.66
CA LYS A 244 3.38 18.29 18.47
C LYS A 244 1.98 17.91 18.96
N GLU A 245 1.19 18.80 19.56
CA GLU A 245 -0.12 18.42 20.08
C GLU A 245 -0.99 17.68 19.03
N ARG A 246 -1.05 18.21 17.80
CA ARG A 246 -1.76 17.61 16.66
C ARG A 246 -1.23 16.25 16.25
N VAL A 247 0.08 16.05 16.21
CA VAL A 247 0.65 14.70 15.97
C VAL A 247 0.24 13.72 17.09
N GLY A 248 0.15 14.20 18.34
CA GLY A 248 -0.32 13.41 19.47
C GLY A 248 -1.78 12.98 19.32
N GLU A 249 -2.63 13.88 18.84
CA GLU A 249 -4.03 13.58 18.50
C GLU A 249 -4.15 12.54 17.38
N VAL A 250 -3.32 12.64 16.33
CA VAL A 250 -3.24 11.65 15.25
C VAL A 250 -2.91 10.27 15.82
N ILE A 251 -1.87 10.18 16.66
CA ILE A 251 -1.45 8.92 17.29
C ILE A 251 -2.57 8.34 18.16
N THR A 252 -3.17 9.17 19.01
CA THR A 252 -4.28 8.77 19.88
C THR A 252 -5.47 8.28 19.07
N LYS A 253 -5.78 8.97 17.96
CA LYS A 253 -6.85 8.56 17.06
C LYS A 253 -6.56 7.22 16.42
N LEU A 254 -5.33 6.97 15.95
CA LEU A 254 -4.92 5.70 15.38
C LEU A 254 -5.02 4.53 16.38
N LEU A 255 -4.66 4.76 17.66
CA LEU A 255 -4.83 3.78 18.73
C LEU A 255 -6.32 3.47 18.95
N SER A 256 -7.17 4.48 19.07
CA SER A 256 -8.61 4.29 19.33
C SER A 256 -9.37 3.55 18.22
N ILE A 257 -8.90 3.62 16.98
CA ILE A 257 -9.49 2.90 15.85
C ILE A 257 -8.84 1.52 15.61
N GLY A 258 -8.03 1.02 16.56
CA GLY A 258 -7.42 -0.31 16.49
C GLY A 258 -6.29 -0.42 15.47
N LYS A 259 -5.51 0.64 15.25
CA LYS A 259 -4.36 0.64 14.33
C LYS A 259 -3.02 0.90 15.07
N PRO A 260 -2.64 0.08 16.05
CA PRO A 260 -1.44 0.31 16.86
C PRO A 260 -0.14 0.28 16.06
N ILE A 261 -0.03 -0.57 15.04
CA ILE A 261 1.15 -0.62 14.15
C ILE A 261 1.38 0.72 13.45
N LEU A 262 0.31 1.36 12.96
CA LEU A 262 0.43 2.68 12.34
C LEU A 262 0.73 3.75 13.39
N ALA A 263 0.09 3.70 14.55
CA ALA A 263 0.34 4.64 15.65
C ALA A 263 1.83 4.62 16.08
N VAL A 264 2.39 3.43 16.28
CA VAL A 264 3.81 3.24 16.62
C VAL A 264 4.74 3.75 15.52
N ARG A 265 4.39 3.56 14.25
CA ARG A 265 5.15 4.16 13.13
C ARG A 265 5.21 5.69 13.25
N PHE A 266 4.08 6.34 13.55
CA PHE A 266 4.04 7.78 13.79
C PHE A 266 4.82 8.19 15.05
N MET A 267 4.76 7.42 16.14
CA MET A 267 5.55 7.71 17.35
C MET A 267 7.05 7.79 17.04
N TYR A 268 7.58 6.82 16.31
CA TYR A 268 9.01 6.82 15.96
C TYR A 268 9.37 7.83 14.86
N GLU A 269 8.62 7.88 13.75
CA GLU A 269 9.00 8.68 12.58
C GLU A 269 8.66 10.17 12.70
N CYS A 270 7.70 10.53 13.56
CA CYS A 270 7.41 11.93 13.90
C CYS A 270 8.06 12.36 15.23
N GLY A 271 8.91 11.53 15.83
CA GLY A 271 9.65 11.86 17.05
C GLY A 271 8.78 12.11 18.29
N ARG A 272 7.65 11.38 18.40
CA ARG A 272 6.66 11.48 19.49
C ARG A 272 6.66 10.24 20.35
N THR A 273 7.83 9.92 20.89
CA THR A 273 8.02 8.87 21.90
C THR A 273 7.97 9.44 23.33
N ASP A 274 8.02 10.77 23.49
CA ASP A 274 8.05 11.47 24.77
C ASP A 274 6.72 11.42 25.54
N GLY A 275 5.60 11.30 24.82
CA GLY A 275 4.25 11.20 25.39
C GLY A 275 3.56 9.85 25.22
N PHE A 276 4.25 8.86 24.67
CA PHE A 276 3.69 7.53 24.39
C PHE A 276 4.68 6.46 24.80
N GLU A 277 4.20 5.25 25.07
CA GLU A 277 5.05 4.09 25.34
C GLU A 277 4.94 3.08 24.17
N PRO A 278 5.72 3.24 23.08
CA PRO A 278 5.62 2.38 21.90
C PRO A 278 5.78 0.90 22.22
N VAL A 279 6.70 0.56 23.13
CA VAL A 279 6.95 -0.82 23.58
C VAL A 279 5.70 -1.40 24.27
N SER A 280 5.12 -0.67 25.22
CA SER A 280 3.89 -1.08 25.91
C SER A 280 2.72 -1.28 24.94
N VAL A 281 2.57 -0.38 23.96
CA VAL A 281 1.54 -0.47 22.92
C VAL A 281 1.73 -1.72 22.06
N LEU A 282 2.95 -2.02 21.63
CA LEU A 282 3.27 -3.21 20.84
C LEU A 282 3.07 -4.50 21.64
N LYS A 283 3.49 -4.55 22.91
CA LYS A 283 3.26 -5.70 23.80
C LYS A 283 1.76 -5.95 24.00
N GLY A 284 1.00 -4.89 24.24
CA GLY A 284 -0.47 -4.94 24.30
C GLY A 284 -1.07 -5.50 23.01
N TYR A 285 -0.61 -5.03 21.85
CA TYR A 285 -1.07 -5.53 20.55
C TYR A 285 -0.76 -7.01 20.31
N VAL A 286 0.44 -7.49 20.70
CA VAL A 286 0.79 -8.92 20.63
C VAL A 286 -0.17 -9.76 21.47
N LYS A 287 -0.47 -9.31 22.68
CA LYS A 287 -1.41 -9.98 23.58
C LYS A 287 -2.83 -10.00 22.99
N GLU A 288 -3.33 -8.86 22.53
CA GLU A 288 -4.65 -8.73 21.91
C GLU A 288 -4.80 -9.61 20.66
N ALA A 289 -3.75 -9.69 19.82
CA ALA A 289 -3.75 -10.54 18.63
C ALA A 289 -3.86 -12.03 18.97
N ARG A 290 -3.14 -12.48 20.01
CA ARG A 290 -3.24 -13.86 20.52
C ARG A 290 -4.64 -14.17 21.06
N GLU A 291 -5.17 -13.30 21.91
CA GLU A 291 -6.51 -13.45 22.47
C GLU A 291 -7.61 -13.44 21.39
N ALA A 292 -7.47 -12.58 20.37
CA ALA A 292 -8.38 -12.55 19.24
C ALA A 292 -8.36 -13.85 18.42
N ALA A 293 -7.18 -14.41 18.17
CA ALA A 293 -7.03 -15.69 17.49
C ALA A 293 -7.69 -16.83 18.28
N GLU A 294 -7.52 -16.85 19.60
CA GLU A 294 -8.20 -17.81 20.48
C GLU A 294 -9.72 -17.67 20.45
N ARG A 295 -10.25 -16.45 20.50
CA ARG A 295 -11.71 -16.20 20.42
C ARG A 295 -12.29 -16.74 19.13
N VAL A 296 -11.67 -16.42 17.99
CA VAL A 296 -12.09 -16.92 16.66
C VAL A 296 -12.09 -18.45 16.61
N CYS A 297 -11.10 -19.10 17.21
CA CYS A 297 -11.07 -20.56 17.30
C CYS A 297 -12.22 -21.10 18.16
N LYS A 298 -12.46 -20.52 19.35
CA LYS A 298 -13.47 -20.98 20.32
C LYS A 298 -14.90 -20.82 19.78
N GLU A 299 -15.22 -19.70 19.15
CA GLU A 299 -16.56 -19.37 18.64
C GLU A 299 -17.05 -20.38 17.59
N ASP A 300 -16.16 -20.85 16.71
CA ASP A 300 -16.47 -21.83 15.67
C ASP A 300 -15.99 -23.24 16.05
N LYS A 301 -15.96 -23.56 17.35
CA LYS A 301 -15.62 -24.89 17.90
C LYS A 301 -14.36 -25.51 17.30
N TYR A 302 -13.34 -24.69 17.06
CA TYR A 302 -12.07 -25.07 16.45
C TYR A 302 -12.24 -25.71 15.07
N SER A 303 -13.16 -25.23 14.23
CA SER A 303 -13.24 -25.64 12.84
C SER A 303 -11.90 -25.41 12.10
N LEU A 304 -11.62 -26.22 11.08
CA LEU A 304 -10.41 -26.05 10.28
C LEU A 304 -10.33 -24.65 9.63
N LYS A 305 -11.48 -24.09 9.26
CA LYS A 305 -11.57 -22.76 8.66
C LYS A 305 -11.21 -21.68 9.67
N SER A 306 -11.84 -21.69 10.86
CA SER A 306 -11.58 -20.69 11.89
C SER A 306 -10.15 -20.76 12.42
N GLN A 307 -9.59 -21.96 12.58
CA GLN A 307 -8.19 -22.13 12.96
C GLN A 307 -7.23 -21.53 11.93
N ASN A 308 -7.46 -21.78 10.63
CA ASN A 308 -6.61 -21.21 9.58
C ASN A 308 -6.73 -19.69 9.49
N GLU A 309 -7.94 -19.15 9.60
CA GLU A 309 -8.18 -17.70 9.62
C GLU A 309 -7.53 -17.02 10.85
N ALA A 310 -7.70 -17.61 12.04
CA ALA A 310 -7.09 -17.13 13.27
C ALA A 310 -5.55 -17.16 13.16
N THR A 311 -5.00 -18.26 12.66
CA THR A 311 -3.55 -18.41 12.44
C THR A 311 -3.02 -17.34 11.48
N ASP A 312 -3.71 -17.11 10.36
CA ASP A 312 -3.26 -16.15 9.36
C ASP A 312 -3.29 -14.71 9.87
N LYS A 313 -4.32 -14.35 10.64
CA LYS A 313 -4.41 -13.04 11.30
C LYS A 313 -3.34 -12.86 12.37
N GLU A 314 -3.12 -13.86 13.23
CA GLU A 314 -2.11 -13.82 14.28
C GLU A 314 -0.71 -13.71 13.67
N VAL A 315 -0.35 -14.57 12.72
CA VAL A 315 0.96 -14.52 12.03
C VAL A 315 1.17 -13.17 11.34
N SER A 316 0.16 -12.64 10.65
CA SER A 316 0.27 -11.32 10.00
C SER A 316 0.53 -10.19 11.01
N ALA A 317 -0.14 -10.22 12.17
CA ALA A 317 0.05 -9.23 13.23
C ALA A 317 1.45 -9.33 13.85
N LEU A 318 1.87 -10.54 14.22
CA LEU A 318 3.18 -10.78 14.84
C LEU A 318 4.33 -10.46 13.90
N ARG A 319 4.22 -10.76 12.59
CA ARG A 319 5.23 -10.36 11.59
C ARG A 319 5.38 -8.85 11.46
N ALA A 320 4.29 -8.08 11.56
CA ALA A 320 4.35 -6.63 11.57
C ALA A 320 5.10 -6.11 12.82
N VAL A 321 4.90 -6.73 13.98
CA VAL A 321 5.62 -6.40 15.22
C VAL A 321 7.10 -6.78 15.11
N ILE A 322 7.43 -7.99 14.63
CA ILE A 322 8.82 -8.43 14.41
C ILE A 322 9.57 -7.46 13.51
N LYS A 323 8.92 -6.96 12.46
CA LYS A 323 9.52 -5.95 11.58
C LYS A 323 9.90 -4.70 12.37
N ILE A 324 8.99 -4.17 13.20
CA ILE A 324 9.28 -2.99 14.03
C ILE A 324 10.39 -3.27 15.04
N ILE A 325 10.38 -4.44 15.68
CA ILE A 325 11.43 -4.84 16.63
C ILE A 325 12.80 -4.75 15.96
N LYS A 326 12.95 -5.36 14.78
CA LYS A 326 14.21 -5.36 14.02
C LYS A 326 14.60 -3.98 13.52
N ASP A 327 13.64 -3.22 12.97
CA ASP A 327 13.89 -1.89 12.43
C ASP A 327 14.30 -0.87 13.53
N ARG A 328 13.94 -1.14 14.79
CA ARG A 328 14.16 -0.23 15.92
C ARG A 328 15.14 -0.77 16.97
N GLY A 329 15.65 -1.99 16.81
CA GLY A 329 16.57 -2.62 17.75
C GLY A 329 15.95 -2.91 19.12
N LEU A 330 14.70 -3.42 19.15
CA LEU A 330 13.93 -3.67 20.37
C LEU A 330 13.99 -5.13 20.84
N GLU A 331 14.99 -5.90 20.44
CA GLU A 331 15.01 -7.34 20.67
C GLU A 331 15.04 -7.70 22.17
N ALA A 332 15.74 -6.89 22.98
CA ALA A 332 15.84 -7.10 24.42
C ALA A 332 14.48 -6.93 25.12
N GLU A 333 13.72 -5.89 24.76
CA GLU A 333 12.43 -5.60 25.37
C GLU A 333 11.36 -6.65 25.03
N PHE A 334 11.52 -7.40 23.94
CA PHE A 334 10.55 -8.40 23.45
C PHE A 334 10.94 -9.86 23.70
N SER A 335 11.99 -10.08 24.48
CA SER A 335 12.52 -11.42 24.78
C SER A 335 11.49 -12.32 25.48
N GLU A 336 10.70 -11.78 26.41
CA GLU A 336 9.67 -12.52 27.14
C GLU A 336 8.47 -12.92 26.28
N GLU A 337 8.12 -12.09 25.28
CA GLU A 337 6.97 -12.31 24.43
C GLU A 337 7.18 -13.45 23.43
N ARG A 338 8.43 -13.88 23.17
CA ARG A 338 8.79 -14.99 22.25
C ARG A 338 8.07 -14.89 20.90
N VAL A 339 8.04 -13.68 20.33
CA VAL A 339 7.20 -13.33 19.18
C VAL A 339 7.57 -14.15 17.93
N GLU A 340 8.86 -14.33 17.65
CA GLU A 340 9.35 -15.10 16.50
C GLU A 340 9.01 -16.58 16.63
N GLU A 341 9.29 -17.18 17.78
CA GLU A 341 9.00 -18.59 18.05
C GLU A 341 7.50 -18.91 17.94
N ARG A 342 6.64 -17.97 18.34
CA ARG A 342 5.19 -18.11 18.18
C ARG A 342 4.79 -18.14 16.69
N VAL A 343 5.42 -17.32 15.84
CA VAL A 343 5.17 -17.34 14.39
C VAL A 343 5.59 -18.68 13.80
N GLU A 344 6.77 -19.19 14.16
CA GLU A 344 7.25 -20.50 13.70
C GLU A 344 6.30 -21.64 14.10
N GLU A 345 5.84 -21.64 15.35
CA GLU A 345 4.90 -22.64 15.85
C GLU A 345 3.56 -22.60 15.10
N LEU A 346 3.02 -21.41 14.85
CA LEU A 346 1.78 -21.23 14.11
C LEU A 346 1.88 -21.72 12.66
N GLU A 347 3.00 -21.45 11.99
CA GLU A 347 3.26 -21.91 10.63
C GLU A 347 3.40 -23.43 10.57
N ARG A 348 4.09 -24.03 11.55
CA ARG A 348 4.20 -25.48 11.71
C ARG A 348 2.82 -26.13 11.90
N GLN A 349 1.99 -25.58 12.78
CA GLN A 349 0.62 -26.07 13.00
C GLN A 349 -0.23 -25.96 11.73
N LYS A 350 -0.13 -24.85 11.00
CA LYS A 350 -0.85 -24.65 9.72
C LYS A 350 -0.40 -25.68 8.67
N ALA A 351 0.89 -25.94 8.55
CA ALA A 351 1.43 -26.95 7.65
C ALA A 351 0.93 -28.37 8.00
N GLN A 352 0.89 -28.70 9.29
CA GLN A 352 0.36 -29.99 9.77
C GLN A 352 -1.13 -30.15 9.46
N ARG A 353 -1.94 -29.11 9.69
CA ARG A 353 -3.36 -29.09 9.32
C ARG A 353 -3.57 -29.31 7.83
N LYS A 354 -2.75 -28.70 6.97
CA LYS A 354 -2.81 -28.90 5.51
C LYS A 354 -2.50 -30.34 5.11
N ARG A 355 -1.60 -31.03 5.81
CA ARG A 355 -1.24 -32.43 5.54
C ARG A 355 -2.31 -33.43 5.97
N ASN A 356 -3.08 -33.11 7.01
CA ASN A 356 -4.12 -33.98 7.56
C ASN A 356 -5.46 -33.94 6.79
N VAL A 357 -5.61 -33.04 5.81
CA VAL A 357 -6.74 -33.05 4.88
C VAL A 357 -6.42 -34.10 3.80
N GLU A 358 -6.98 -35.30 3.96
CA GLU A 358 -6.84 -36.39 2.99
C GLU A 358 -7.38 -35.94 1.61
N PRO A 359 -6.69 -36.26 0.50
CA PRO A 359 -7.23 -35.97 -0.84
C PRO A 359 -8.56 -36.72 -1.03
N PRO A 360 -9.53 -36.13 -1.75
CA PRO A 360 -10.83 -36.79 -1.94
C PRO A 360 -10.60 -38.16 -2.58
N GLN A 361 -10.97 -39.23 -1.86
CA GLN A 361 -10.90 -40.57 -2.40
C GLN A 361 -11.77 -40.65 -3.68
N PRO A 362 -11.26 -41.24 -4.76
CA PRO A 362 -12.05 -41.40 -5.98
C PRO A 362 -13.26 -42.28 -5.66
N LYS A 363 -14.47 -41.70 -5.73
CA LYS A 363 -15.72 -42.46 -5.63
C LYS A 363 -15.67 -43.63 -6.64
N PRO A 364 -16.01 -44.86 -6.24
CA PRO A 364 -16.05 -45.97 -7.18
C PRO A 364 -17.04 -45.64 -8.30
N LYS A 365 -16.57 -45.70 -9.55
CA LYS A 365 -17.41 -45.51 -10.74
C LYS A 365 -18.51 -46.58 -10.73
N GLY A 366 -19.70 -46.19 -10.29
CA GLY A 366 -20.91 -47.00 -10.44
C GLY A 366 -21.09 -47.38 -11.91
N ARG A 367 -21.22 -48.69 -12.17
CA ARG A 367 -21.51 -49.27 -13.48
C ARG A 367 -22.68 -48.52 -14.14
N LYS A 368 -22.43 -47.92 -15.30
CA LYS A 368 -23.49 -47.40 -16.18
C LYS A 368 -24.39 -48.57 -16.60
N ARG A 369 -25.67 -48.52 -16.23
CA ARG A 369 -26.71 -49.31 -16.89
C ARG A 369 -27.10 -48.65 -18.22
N PRO A 370 -27.51 -49.42 -19.24
CA PRO A 370 -27.79 -48.88 -20.58
C PRO A 370 -29.01 -47.97 -20.55
N ARG A 371 -28.92 -46.87 -21.30
CA ARG A 371 -29.98 -45.87 -21.49
C ARG A 371 -30.96 -46.42 -22.52
N ASP A 372 -32.16 -46.77 -22.08
CA ASP A 372 -33.25 -47.09 -23.00
C ASP A 372 -33.93 -45.80 -23.49
N ARG A 373 -34.35 -45.85 -24.76
CA ARG A 373 -34.64 -44.71 -25.61
C ARG A 373 -36.16 -44.53 -25.67
N THR A 374 -36.69 -43.45 -25.10
CA THR A 374 -38.03 -42.99 -25.44
C THR A 374 -38.04 -41.47 -25.59
N GLN A 375 -38.28 -41.05 -26.84
CA GLN A 375 -38.54 -39.68 -27.25
C GLN A 375 -39.92 -39.25 -26.75
N VAL A 376 -40.03 -38.07 -26.16
CA VAL A 376 -41.26 -37.26 -26.18
C VAL A 376 -40.87 -35.81 -26.40
N TYR A 377 -41.43 -35.21 -27.45
CA TYR A 377 -41.31 -33.83 -27.91
C TYR A 377 -41.72 -32.80 -26.84
N ARG A 378 -41.02 -31.63 -26.80
CA ARG A 378 -41.69 -30.31 -26.77
C ARG A 378 -40.74 -29.13 -27.09
N GLN A 379 -41.05 -28.48 -28.21
CA GLN A 379 -40.91 -27.08 -28.65
C GLN A 379 -39.81 -26.14 -28.11
N GLU A 380 -39.10 -25.56 -29.08
CA GLU A 380 -38.29 -24.35 -28.99
C GLU A 380 -39.16 -23.09 -28.79
N ALA A 381 -38.71 -22.17 -27.93
CA ALA A 381 -38.93 -20.73 -28.07
C ALA A 381 -37.96 -19.94 -27.18
N GLY A 382 -37.32 -18.92 -27.78
CA GLY A 382 -36.89 -17.71 -27.07
C GLY A 382 -35.44 -17.66 -26.60
N GLY A 383 -34.56 -17.14 -27.45
CA GLY A 383 -33.21 -16.74 -27.06
C GLY A 383 -33.19 -15.45 -26.25
N VAL A 384 -32.30 -15.39 -25.25
CA VAL A 384 -31.75 -14.17 -24.66
C VAL A 384 -30.26 -14.42 -24.41
N MET A 385 -29.42 -13.58 -25.03
CA MET A 385 -27.98 -13.52 -24.79
C MET A 385 -27.72 -13.06 -23.35
N ILE A 386 -26.93 -13.82 -22.59
CA ILE A 386 -26.33 -13.38 -21.33
C ILE A 386 -24.83 -13.19 -21.57
N GLU A 387 -24.42 -11.94 -21.38
CA GLU A 387 -23.06 -11.40 -21.42
C GLU A 387 -22.19 -12.03 -20.30
N PRO A 388 -20.94 -12.47 -20.57
CA PRO A 388 -20.09 -13.04 -19.54
C PRO A 388 -19.46 -11.95 -18.68
N SER A 389 -19.81 -11.93 -17.39
CA SER A 389 -19.21 -11.08 -16.38
C SER A 389 -17.71 -11.38 -16.20
N HIS A 390 -16.89 -10.34 -16.31
CA HIS A 390 -15.45 -10.39 -16.07
C HIS A 390 -15.12 -10.71 -14.60
N HIS A 391 -14.63 -11.91 -14.33
CA HIS A 391 -13.98 -12.26 -13.06
C HIS A 391 -12.52 -11.76 -13.09
N HIS A 392 -12.23 -10.71 -12.33
CA HIS A 392 -10.85 -10.28 -12.07
C HIS A 392 -10.17 -11.27 -11.12
N GLY A 393 -9.09 -11.88 -11.61
CA GLY A 393 -8.17 -12.71 -10.83
C GLY A 393 -7.45 -11.91 -9.75
N LEU A 394 -7.11 -12.61 -8.67
CA LEU A 394 -6.36 -12.08 -7.54
C LEU A 394 -4.95 -11.68 -8.00
N GLN A 395 -4.71 -10.38 -8.11
CA GLN A 395 -3.39 -9.80 -8.37
C GLN A 395 -2.64 -9.66 -7.03
N LEU A 396 -1.53 -10.36 -6.89
CA LEU A 396 -0.55 -10.19 -5.80
C LEU A 396 0.11 -8.82 -5.96
N ASN A 397 0.21 -8.04 -4.88
CA ASN A 397 0.92 -6.77 -4.83
C ASN A 397 2.25 -6.94 -4.05
N PRO A 398 3.39 -6.32 -4.43
CA PRO A 398 4.71 -6.59 -3.85
C PRO A 398 4.94 -6.07 -2.41
N PHE A 399 3.93 -5.57 -1.71
CA PHE A 399 4.10 -4.84 -0.43
C PHE A 399 3.52 -5.53 0.81
N GLY A 400 3.26 -6.84 0.78
CA GLY A 400 3.11 -7.64 2.00
C GLY A 400 1.98 -7.22 2.97
N VAL A 401 0.86 -6.68 2.48
CA VAL A 401 -0.36 -6.49 3.29
C VAL A 401 -1.54 -7.10 2.54
N VAL A 402 -2.11 -8.17 3.09
CA VAL A 402 -3.27 -8.88 2.54
C VAL A 402 -4.55 -8.19 3.03
N ASN A 403 -5.41 -7.74 2.11
CA ASN A 403 -6.78 -7.38 2.44
C ASN A 403 -7.59 -8.66 2.72
N PRO A 404 -8.28 -8.80 3.87
CA PRO A 404 -9.36 -9.77 3.98
C PRO A 404 -10.63 -9.17 3.38
N ALA A 405 -11.05 -9.68 2.22
CA ALA A 405 -12.41 -9.48 1.74
C ALA A 405 -13.30 -10.63 2.22
N ARG A 406 -14.51 -10.26 2.67
CA ARG A 406 -15.68 -11.07 3.09
C ARG A 406 -15.73 -11.59 4.54
N GLY A 407 -16.29 -10.74 5.40
CA GLY A 407 -17.20 -11.16 6.48
C GLY A 407 -18.49 -10.35 6.36
N GLY A 408 -19.60 -11.02 6.08
CA GLY A 408 -20.91 -10.38 5.93
C GLY A 408 -21.54 -10.08 7.27
N ILE A 409 -22.20 -8.93 7.38
CA ILE A 409 -23.22 -8.66 8.40
C ILE A 409 -24.51 -8.34 7.67
N ILE A 410 -25.54 -9.13 8.00
CA ILE A 410 -26.91 -9.04 7.53
C ILE A 410 -27.64 -8.00 8.40
N GLY A 411 -28.33 -7.05 7.76
CA GLY A 411 -29.29 -6.14 8.40
C GLY A 411 -30.02 -5.32 7.33
N PRO A 412 -31.36 -5.20 7.38
CA PRO A 412 -32.19 -5.13 6.19
C PRO A 412 -32.39 -3.69 5.70
N TYR A 413 -32.18 -3.45 4.41
CA TYR A 413 -32.80 -2.30 3.75
C TYR A 413 -33.38 -2.72 2.41
N THR A 414 -34.66 -2.38 2.28
CA THR A 414 -35.51 -2.51 1.12
C THR A 414 -34.90 -1.84 -0.10
N ASN A 415 -34.87 -2.57 -1.21
CA ASN A 415 -34.58 -2.07 -2.55
C ASN A 415 -35.69 -1.11 -3.03
N GLN A 416 -35.33 -0.02 -3.69
CA GLN A 416 -36.09 0.53 -4.81
C GLN A 416 -35.16 1.33 -5.76
N LEU A 417 -35.23 0.96 -7.04
CA LEU A 417 -34.56 1.56 -8.18
C LEU A 417 -35.38 2.78 -8.71
N ALA A 418 -34.67 3.71 -9.35
CA ALA A 418 -35.09 4.96 -10.02
C ALA A 418 -36.02 4.73 -11.26
N PRO A 419 -36.32 5.71 -12.17
CA PRO A 419 -36.15 7.18 -12.23
C PRO A 419 -37.41 7.97 -12.73
N GLY A 420 -37.41 9.31 -12.72
CA GLY A 420 -38.43 10.10 -13.45
C GLY A 420 -38.46 11.62 -13.18
N LEU A 421 -38.67 12.38 -14.26
CA LEU A 421 -38.61 13.84 -14.42
C LEU A 421 -39.86 14.62 -13.91
N TYR A 422 -39.68 15.94 -13.80
CA TYR A 422 -40.66 17.07 -13.81
C TYR A 422 -41.08 17.78 -12.49
N ASN A 423 -40.79 19.10 -12.51
CA ASN A 423 -41.50 20.29 -12.01
C ASN A 423 -41.77 20.57 -10.50
N SER A 424 -41.31 21.78 -10.12
CA SER A 424 -41.77 22.77 -9.14
C SER A 424 -42.96 22.48 -8.22
N ALA A 425 -42.76 22.70 -6.91
CA ALA A 425 -43.55 23.63 -6.09
C ALA A 425 -42.93 23.78 -4.68
N ALA A 426 -43.14 24.95 -4.08
CA ALA A 426 -42.65 25.43 -2.77
C ALA A 426 -43.37 24.76 -1.56
N PRO A 427 -42.95 25.02 -0.30
CA PRO A 427 -43.10 24.11 0.85
C PRO A 427 -44.37 24.39 1.69
N PRO A 428 -44.64 23.56 2.72
CA PRO A 428 -45.26 24.08 3.94
C PRO A 428 -44.50 23.75 5.23
N GLN A 429 -44.60 24.68 6.17
CA GLN A 429 -44.04 24.65 7.52
C GLN A 429 -44.86 23.81 8.52
N SER A 430 -44.13 23.40 9.57
CA SER A 430 -44.45 23.19 10.99
C SER A 430 -45.90 22.94 11.47
N VAL A 431 -46.04 21.91 12.31
CA VAL A 431 -47.08 21.83 13.34
C VAL A 431 -46.39 21.57 14.69
N TYR A 432 -46.68 22.45 15.65
CA TYR A 432 -46.34 22.38 17.07
C TYR A 432 -47.49 21.75 17.86
N TYR A 433 -47.17 21.08 18.96
CA TYR A 433 -47.92 20.77 20.21
C TYR A 433 -47.44 19.39 20.69
N GLY A 434 -47.17 19.09 21.95
CA GLY A 434 -47.39 19.78 23.21
C GLY A 434 -46.97 18.83 24.34
N GLN A 435 -46.56 19.42 25.45
CA GLN A 435 -45.95 18.85 26.64
C GLN A 435 -46.95 18.03 27.49
N GLN A 436 -46.56 16.90 28.07
CA GLN A 436 -46.92 16.53 29.45
C GLN A 436 -46.03 15.43 30.05
N THR A 437 -45.95 15.50 31.37
CA THR A 437 -44.93 15.04 32.32
C THR A 437 -45.20 13.67 32.95
N GLY A 438 -44.13 13.01 33.41
CA GLY A 438 -44.16 12.19 34.63
C GLY A 438 -43.61 10.77 34.50
N PHE A 439 -42.41 10.52 35.03
CA PHE A 439 -42.12 9.54 36.09
C PHE A 439 -40.60 9.47 36.31
N VAL A 440 -40.18 9.80 37.54
CA VAL A 440 -38.80 9.70 38.05
C VAL A 440 -38.63 8.34 38.71
N MET A 441 -37.50 7.67 38.46
CA MET A 441 -37.03 6.50 39.21
C MET A 441 -35.50 6.60 39.45
N PRO A 442 -34.99 6.04 40.56
CA PRO A 442 -33.86 6.61 41.33
C PRO A 442 -32.47 6.03 41.00
N PRO A 443 -31.39 6.66 41.48
CA PRO A 443 -30.03 6.15 41.33
C PRO A 443 -29.71 5.06 42.37
N PHE A 444 -29.12 3.95 41.91
CA PHE A 444 -28.57 2.89 42.76
C PHE A 444 -27.16 3.27 43.26
N HIS A 445 -26.99 3.33 44.58
CA HIS A 445 -25.71 3.25 45.27
C HIS A 445 -25.42 1.80 45.71
N PRO A 446 -24.18 1.29 45.57
CA PRO A 446 -23.72 0.13 46.33
C PRO A 446 -23.15 0.57 47.69
N ALA A 447 -23.50 -0.20 48.72
CA ALA A 447 -23.27 0.07 50.14
C ALA A 447 -21.83 -0.17 50.61
N TYR A 448 -21.39 0.70 51.51
CA TYR A 448 -20.33 0.49 52.51
C TYR A 448 -20.90 -0.20 53.75
N TYR A 449 -20.16 -1.14 54.36
CA TYR A 449 -19.92 -1.35 55.80
C TYR A 449 -18.79 -2.40 55.89
N SER A 450 -17.55 -2.06 56.27
CA SER A 450 -16.98 -1.80 57.60
C SER A 450 -16.99 -3.02 58.54
N GLN A 451 -15.80 -3.54 58.81
CA GLN A 451 -15.17 -3.49 60.15
C GLN A 451 -13.66 -3.40 59.99
#